data_AF-A0A2H6GSR0-F1
#
_entry.id   AF-A0A2H6GSR0-F1
#
_cell.length_a   1.000
_cell.length_b   1.000
_cell.length_c   1.000
_cell.angle_alpha   90.00
_cell.angle_beta   90.00
_cell.angle_gamma   90.00
#
_symmetry.space_group_name_H-M   'P 1'
#
loop_
_entity.id
_entity.type
_entity.pdbx_description
1 polymer ?
#
loop_
_entity_poly.entity_id
_entity_poly.type
_entity_poly.pdbx_seq_one_letter_code
_entity_poly.pdbx_strand_id
1 'polypeptide(L)'
;MKKIDPDDPNLFDPDKEHKEPTKGEIILRYIRIVVALVVIVGLLYISGVYQLFLYQRTPDSVTQKEVENRLDAELVALPLRVFVFVNDESGSKRSEEDVRRLVENTSKIWEQAGIELDIEEIIFLELSDEEINAFLHDPGAFVANIRDYHNHRINVFLKETLMGLNGIAFVGLGVVTVADLTTSYDFRVLAHEIGHVFGLGHVPNDEGRLMSQGADGFNLTLEEIVQARQTVLNFMHIQNN
;
A
#
# COMPACT_ATOMS: atom_id res chain seq x y z
N MET A 1 4.58 -31.06 63.78
CA MET A 1 4.88 -32.11 62.78
C MET A 1 3.64 -32.98 62.63
N LYS A 2 2.85 -32.76 61.57
CA LYS A 2 1.70 -33.58 61.22
C LYS A 2 2.22 -34.78 60.43
N LYS A 3 1.91 -35.99 60.88
CA LYS A 3 2.30 -37.24 60.20
C LYS A 3 1.70 -37.24 58.80
N ILE A 4 2.55 -37.41 57.79
CA ILE A 4 2.13 -37.73 56.43
C ILE A 4 1.69 -39.19 56.48
N ASP A 5 0.44 -39.45 56.13
CA ASP A 5 -0.10 -40.79 55.95
C ASP A 5 0.48 -41.32 54.63
N PRO A 6 1.29 -42.39 54.63
CA PRO A 6 1.70 -43.04 53.40
C PRO A 6 0.53 -43.92 52.93
N ASP A 7 0.33 -43.94 51.62
CA ASP A 7 -0.68 -44.74 50.91
C ASP A 7 -2.07 -44.09 50.81
N ASP A 8 -2.20 -43.12 49.90
CA ASP A 8 -3.43 -42.99 49.11
C ASP A 8 -3.37 -44.04 47.98
N PRO A 9 -4.09 -45.17 48.10
CA PRO A 9 -4.05 -46.25 47.12
C PRO A 9 -4.73 -45.87 45.79
N ASN A 10 -5.26 -44.65 45.63
CA ASN A 10 -5.92 -44.19 44.41
C ASN A 10 -5.05 -43.31 43.50
N LEU A 11 -3.76 -43.14 43.80
CA LEU A 11 -2.91 -42.28 42.96
C LEU A 11 -2.65 -42.89 41.56
N PHE A 12 -2.74 -44.22 41.44
CA PHE A 12 -2.69 -44.94 40.18
C PHE A 12 -3.69 -46.10 40.23
N ASP A 13 -4.95 -45.80 39.94
CA ASP A 13 -5.97 -46.80 39.63
C ASP A 13 -5.93 -47.10 38.12
N PRO A 14 -5.31 -48.22 37.68
CA PRO A 14 -5.27 -48.60 36.28
C PRO A 14 -6.63 -49.07 35.73
N ASP A 15 -7.63 -49.23 36.60
CA ASP A 15 -8.98 -49.69 36.26
C ASP A 15 -10.00 -48.53 36.19
N LYS A 16 -9.54 -47.27 36.13
CA LYS A 16 -10.37 -46.19 35.59
C LYS A 16 -10.62 -46.46 34.11
N GLU A 17 -11.64 -47.28 33.85
CA GLU A 17 -12.22 -47.54 32.54
C GLU A 17 -12.18 -46.23 31.73
N HIS A 18 -11.41 -46.23 30.65
CA HIS A 18 -11.59 -45.27 29.57
C HIS A 18 -12.97 -45.55 28.96
N LYS A 19 -13.99 -45.04 29.63
CA LYS A 19 -15.37 -45.14 29.20
C LYS A 19 -15.45 -44.48 27.83
N GLU A 20 -15.80 -45.26 26.81
CA GLU A 20 -15.96 -44.70 25.48
C GLU A 20 -16.97 -43.55 25.55
N PRO A 21 -16.63 -42.38 24.98
CA PRO A 21 -17.47 -41.21 25.10
C PRO A 21 -18.83 -41.51 24.50
N THR A 22 -19.88 -41.21 25.26
CA THR A 22 -21.25 -41.38 24.79
C THR A 22 -21.50 -40.50 23.56
N LYS A 23 -22.44 -40.88 22.68
CA LYS A 23 -22.79 -40.09 21.49
C LYS A 23 -23.11 -38.62 21.85
N GLY A 24 -23.72 -38.39 23.02
CA GLY A 24 -23.99 -37.04 23.54
C GLY A 24 -22.74 -36.26 23.92
N GLU A 25 -21.74 -36.88 24.56
CA GLU A 25 -20.46 -36.25 24.89
C GLU A 25 -19.64 -35.93 23.65
N ILE A 26 -19.69 -36.81 22.64
CA ILE A 26 -19.08 -36.57 21.32
C ILE A 26 -19.72 -35.35 20.67
N ILE A 27 -21.06 -35.28 20.62
CA ILE A 27 -21.79 -34.14 20.06
C ILE A 27 -21.46 -32.84 20.83
N LEU A 28 -21.44 -32.88 22.16
CA LEU A 28 -21.12 -31.71 22.99
C LEU A 28 -19.68 -31.24 22.74
N ARG A 29 -18.73 -32.16 22.52
CA ARG A 29 -17.35 -31.84 22.16
C ARG A 29 -17.28 -31.13 20.81
N TYR A 30 -18.01 -31.60 19.80
CA TYR A 30 -18.11 -30.92 18.51
C TYR A 30 -18.73 -29.53 18.63
N ILE A 31 -19.82 -29.38 19.39
CA ILE A 31 -20.45 -28.07 19.64
C ILE A 31 -19.45 -27.11 20.30
N ARG A 32 -18.69 -27.56 21.31
CA ARG A 32 -17.67 -26.73 21.96
C ARG A 32 -16.55 -26.30 21.01
N ILE A 33 -16.10 -27.20 20.13
CA ILE A 33 -15.10 -26.88 19.10
C ILE A 33 -15.64 -25.83 18.13
N VAL A 34 -16.87 -25.98 17.65
CA VAL A 34 -17.51 -25.02 16.74
C VAL A 34 -17.67 -23.65 17.43
N VAL A 35 -18.14 -23.61 18.67
CA VAL A 35 -18.26 -22.36 19.43
C VAL A 35 -16.90 -21.71 19.64
N ALA A 36 -15.87 -22.47 20.00
CA ALA A 36 -14.51 -21.96 20.13
C ALA A 36 -13.98 -21.37 18.81
N LEU A 37 -14.22 -22.04 17.68
CA LEU A 37 -13.86 -21.52 16.35
C LEU A 37 -14.61 -20.23 16.02
N VAL A 38 -15.91 -20.15 16.29
CA VAL A 38 -16.70 -18.94 16.07
C VAL A 38 -16.19 -17.78 16.94
N VAL A 39 -15.84 -18.04 18.20
CA VAL A 39 -15.25 -17.02 19.08
C VAL A 39 -13.89 -16.57 18.56
N ILE A 40 -13.02 -17.47 18.11
CA ILE A 40 -11.71 -17.12 17.55
C ILE A 40 -11.88 -16.28 16.28
N VAL A 41 -12.74 -16.70 15.35
CA VAL A 41 -13.05 -15.94 14.12
C VAL A 41 -13.63 -14.58 14.47
N GLY A 42 -14.55 -14.51 15.44
CA GLY A 42 -15.12 -13.26 15.93
C GLY A 42 -14.06 -12.33 16.53
N LEU A 43 -13.13 -12.86 17.32
CA LEU A 43 -12.01 -12.10 17.88
C LEU A 43 -11.04 -11.62 16.80
N LEU A 44 -10.74 -12.44 15.78
CA LEU A 44 -9.93 -12.03 14.63
C LEU A 44 -10.59 -10.94 13.79
N TYR A 45 -11.92 -10.99 13.66
CA TYR A 45 -12.70 -9.96 12.98
C TYR A 45 -12.72 -8.65 13.78
N ILE A 46 -12.96 -8.72 15.09
CA ILE A 46 -12.98 -7.53 15.96
C ILE A 46 -11.58 -6.91 16.10
N SER A 47 -10.52 -7.72 16.13
CA SER A 47 -9.15 -7.23 16.24
C SER A 47 -8.62 -6.59 14.96
N GLY A 48 -9.29 -6.77 13.82
CA GLY A 48 -8.83 -6.25 12.53
C GLY A 48 -7.58 -6.94 11.99
N VAL A 49 -7.10 -8.02 12.63
CA VAL A 49 -5.88 -8.74 12.23
C VAL A 49 -5.97 -9.28 10.80
N TYR A 50 -7.18 -9.56 10.30
CA TYR A 50 -7.38 -9.94 8.91
C TYR A 50 -6.93 -8.87 7.90
N GLN A 51 -6.96 -7.58 8.28
CA GLN A 51 -6.57 -6.47 7.41
C GLN A 51 -5.08 -6.52 7.07
N LEU A 52 -4.23 -7.04 7.95
CA LEU A 52 -2.80 -7.21 7.69
C LEU A 52 -2.51 -8.18 6.54
N PHE A 53 -3.38 -9.17 6.30
CA PHE A 53 -3.21 -10.11 5.20
C PHE A 53 -3.63 -9.55 3.84
N LEU A 54 -4.31 -8.38 3.81
CA LEU A 54 -4.70 -7.70 2.57
C LEU A 54 -3.55 -6.90 1.96
N TYR A 55 -2.57 -6.48 2.76
CA TYR A 55 -1.42 -5.70 2.30
C TYR A 55 -0.35 -6.62 1.75
N GLN A 56 -0.09 -6.50 0.45
CA GLN A 56 0.84 -7.36 -0.26
C GLN A 56 1.66 -6.53 -1.24
N ARG A 57 2.83 -7.06 -1.63
CA ARG A 57 3.56 -6.52 -2.78
C ARG A 57 2.82 -6.88 -4.06
N THR A 58 2.80 -5.97 -5.00
CA THR A 58 2.37 -6.28 -6.36
C THR A 58 3.35 -7.30 -6.96
N PRO A 59 2.89 -8.47 -7.44
CA PRO A 59 3.77 -9.46 -8.01
C PRO A 59 4.47 -8.94 -9.28
N ASP A 60 5.74 -9.29 -9.46
CA ASP A 60 6.54 -8.82 -10.61
C ASP A 60 6.00 -9.27 -11.96
N SER A 61 5.22 -10.35 -11.98
CA SER A 61 4.54 -10.87 -13.16
C SER A 61 3.31 -10.05 -13.58
N VAL A 62 2.83 -9.15 -12.72
CA VAL A 62 1.72 -8.24 -13.05
C VAL A 62 2.28 -7.05 -13.80
N THR A 63 1.80 -6.87 -15.02
CA THR A 63 2.12 -5.72 -15.86
C THR A 63 0.83 -5.03 -16.26
N GLN A 64 0.82 -3.71 -16.18
CA GLN A 64 -0.30 -2.92 -16.68
C GLN A 64 -0.40 -3.10 -18.19
N LYS A 65 -1.61 -3.36 -18.68
CA LYS A 65 -1.88 -3.39 -20.12
C LYS A 65 -1.93 -1.98 -20.67
N GLU A 66 -1.49 -1.83 -21.92
CA GLU A 66 -1.71 -0.62 -22.69
C GLU A 66 -3.21 -0.27 -22.68
N VAL A 67 -3.48 1.00 -22.49
CA VAL A 67 -4.82 1.58 -22.45
C VAL A 67 -4.95 2.56 -23.59
N GLU A 68 -6.12 2.60 -24.21
CA GLU A 68 -6.35 3.46 -25.36
C GLU A 68 -6.17 4.94 -24.98
N ASN A 69 -5.30 5.64 -25.71
CA ASN A 69 -5.17 7.09 -25.60
C ASN A 69 -6.48 7.73 -26.06
N ARG A 70 -7.13 8.48 -25.16
CA ARG A 70 -8.45 9.08 -25.43
C ARG A 70 -8.33 10.51 -25.97
N LEU A 71 -7.12 11.00 -26.19
CA LEU A 71 -6.83 12.26 -26.85
C LEU A 71 -6.03 12.01 -28.12
N ASP A 72 -6.45 12.64 -29.22
CA ASP A 72 -5.60 12.81 -30.41
C ASP A 72 -4.63 13.97 -30.15
N ALA A 73 -3.68 13.77 -29.25
CA ALA A 73 -2.71 14.77 -28.82
C ALA A 73 -1.32 14.15 -28.65
N GLU A 74 -0.28 14.98 -28.83
CA GLU A 74 1.11 14.57 -28.70
C GLU A 74 1.42 14.01 -27.29
N LEU A 75 2.33 13.04 -27.20
CA LEU A 75 2.79 12.54 -25.92
C LEU A 75 3.59 13.63 -25.18
N VAL A 76 3.31 13.85 -23.89
CA VAL A 76 4.09 14.80 -23.06
C VAL A 76 4.82 14.01 -21.98
N ALA A 77 6.15 14.06 -22.01
CA ALA A 77 6.99 13.45 -21.00
C ALA A 77 7.00 14.29 -19.70
N LEU A 78 6.74 13.63 -18.57
CA LEU A 78 6.81 14.18 -17.24
C LEU A 78 7.89 13.46 -16.43
N PRO A 79 9.05 14.10 -16.21
CA PRO A 79 10.12 13.50 -15.42
C PRO A 79 9.76 13.44 -13.93
N LEU A 80 10.04 12.30 -13.32
CA LEU A 80 9.87 12.00 -11.90
C LEU A 80 11.23 11.82 -11.24
N ARG A 81 11.38 12.36 -10.03
CA ARG A 81 12.46 11.95 -9.12
C ARG A 81 11.92 10.97 -8.11
N VAL A 82 12.59 9.84 -7.95
CA VAL A 82 12.16 8.79 -7.04
C VAL A 82 13.16 8.66 -5.91
N PHE A 83 12.69 8.86 -4.69
CA PHE A 83 13.43 8.66 -3.46
C PHE A 83 12.99 7.35 -2.80
N VAL A 84 13.94 6.49 -2.47
CA VAL A 84 13.68 5.22 -1.80
C VAL A 84 14.27 5.32 -0.40
N PHE A 85 13.43 5.30 0.63
CA PHE A 85 13.94 5.24 2.00
C PHE A 85 14.53 3.87 2.26
N VAL A 86 15.76 3.82 2.77
CA VAL A 86 16.49 2.57 3.03
C VAL A 86 16.87 2.49 4.49
N ASN A 87 16.35 1.48 5.17
CA ASN A 87 16.87 0.98 6.43
C ASN A 87 16.36 -0.45 6.70
N ASP A 88 16.79 -1.02 7.83
CA ASP A 88 16.45 -2.40 8.19
C ASP A 88 15.00 -2.57 8.65
N GLU A 89 14.36 -1.52 9.19
CA GLU A 89 13.09 -1.63 9.91
C GLU A 89 11.86 -1.19 9.10
N SER A 90 11.84 0.02 8.55
CA SER A 90 10.61 0.60 7.96
C SER A 90 10.79 1.22 6.55
N GLY A 91 12.01 1.24 6.04
CA GLY A 91 12.40 1.67 4.70
C GLY A 91 11.95 0.68 3.63
N SER A 92 11.69 1.20 2.43
CA SER A 92 11.33 0.39 1.27
C SER A 92 12.37 -0.69 1.00
N LYS A 93 11.90 -1.86 0.61
CA LYS A 93 12.76 -2.98 0.18
C LYS A 93 12.80 -3.07 -1.35
N ARG A 94 12.38 -2.03 -2.08
CA ARG A 94 12.37 -2.01 -3.55
C ARG A 94 13.79 -1.81 -4.07
N SER A 95 14.14 -2.62 -5.07
CA SER A 95 15.33 -2.43 -5.90
C SER A 95 15.10 -1.37 -6.98
N GLU A 96 16.16 -0.97 -7.66
CA GLU A 96 16.06 -0.07 -8.82
C GLU A 96 15.14 -0.62 -9.92
N GLU A 97 15.19 -1.94 -10.17
CA GLU A 97 14.33 -2.62 -11.14
C GLU A 97 12.86 -2.56 -10.74
N ASP A 98 12.57 -2.72 -9.44
CA ASP A 98 11.21 -2.60 -8.90
C ASP A 98 10.68 -1.18 -9.11
N VAL A 99 11.50 -0.15 -8.87
CA VAL A 99 11.15 1.25 -9.11
C VAL A 99 10.85 1.52 -10.58
N ARG A 100 11.70 1.00 -11.49
CA ARG A 100 11.49 1.15 -12.93
C ARG A 100 10.18 0.52 -13.39
N ARG A 101 9.90 -0.71 -12.94
CA ARG A 101 8.64 -1.41 -13.23
C ARG A 101 7.41 -0.69 -12.66
N LEU A 102 7.52 -0.16 -11.44
CA LEU A 102 6.47 0.65 -10.81
C LEU A 102 6.12 1.86 -11.69
N VAL A 103 7.12 2.65 -12.09
CA VAL A 103 6.89 3.86 -12.90
C VAL A 103 6.42 3.50 -14.31
N GLU A 104 6.97 2.47 -14.95
CA GLU A 104 6.52 2.02 -16.27
C GLU A 104 5.04 1.64 -16.27
N ASN A 105 4.62 0.81 -15.32
CA ASN A 105 3.21 0.41 -15.21
C ASN A 105 2.29 1.59 -14.85
N THR A 106 2.80 2.55 -14.07
CA THR A 106 2.07 3.79 -13.76
C THR A 106 1.92 4.65 -14.99
N SER A 107 2.98 4.79 -15.80
CA SER A 107 3.00 5.54 -17.05
C SER A 107 1.94 5.01 -18.01
N LYS A 108 1.84 3.68 -18.16
CA LYS A 108 0.81 3.03 -18.98
C LYS A 108 -0.60 3.49 -18.63
N ILE A 109 -0.94 3.69 -17.34
CA ILE A 109 -2.28 4.22 -16.97
C ILE A 109 -2.49 5.64 -17.52
N TRP A 110 -1.46 6.48 -17.43
CA TRP A 110 -1.47 7.89 -17.82
C TRP A 110 -1.36 8.12 -19.34
N GLU A 111 -1.00 7.09 -20.12
CA GLU A 111 -1.06 7.12 -21.59
C GLU A 111 -2.47 7.44 -22.10
N GLN A 112 -3.54 7.14 -21.34
CA GLN A 112 -4.92 7.58 -21.64
C GLN A 112 -5.03 9.10 -21.84
N ALA A 113 -4.17 9.87 -21.17
CA ALA A 113 -4.09 11.33 -21.24
C ALA A 113 -2.96 11.83 -22.17
N GLY A 114 -2.27 10.93 -22.85
CA GLY A 114 -1.06 11.23 -23.60
C GLY A 114 0.06 11.78 -22.71
N ILE A 115 0.17 11.31 -21.47
CA ILE A 115 1.23 11.66 -20.52
C ILE A 115 2.13 10.44 -20.34
N GLU A 116 3.43 10.62 -20.57
CA GLU A 116 4.44 9.60 -20.30
C GLU A 116 5.20 9.99 -19.04
N LEU A 117 5.22 9.10 -18.04
CA LEU A 117 6.03 9.27 -16.85
C LEU A 117 7.40 8.65 -17.09
N ASP A 118 8.46 9.44 -16.86
CA ASP A 118 9.83 8.98 -17.00
C ASP A 118 10.63 9.19 -15.71
N ILE A 119 11.59 8.34 -15.45
CA ILE A 119 12.45 8.45 -14.26
C ILE A 119 13.65 9.33 -14.63
N GLU A 120 13.72 10.52 -14.05
CA GLU A 120 14.91 11.36 -14.13
C GLU A 120 16.05 10.77 -13.29
N GLU A 121 15.73 10.41 -12.03
CA GLU A 121 16.73 9.94 -11.07
C GLU A 121 16.08 9.05 -9.99
N ILE A 122 16.81 8.02 -9.54
CA ILE A 122 16.46 7.17 -8.40
C ILE A 122 17.50 7.38 -7.32
N ILE A 123 17.05 7.80 -6.14
CA ILE A 123 17.91 8.21 -5.03
C ILE A 123 17.56 7.34 -3.82
N PHE A 124 18.52 6.53 -3.38
CA PHE A 124 18.39 5.74 -2.17
C PHE A 124 18.84 6.58 -0.97
N LEU A 125 17.92 6.82 -0.03
CA LEU A 125 18.15 7.63 1.16
C LEU A 125 18.29 6.71 2.37
N GLU A 126 19.52 6.54 2.85
CA GLU A 126 19.81 5.83 4.10
C GLU A 126 19.44 6.75 5.28
N LEU A 127 18.36 6.43 5.98
CA LEU A 127 17.79 7.26 7.05
C LEU A 127 17.32 6.40 8.23
N SER A 128 17.37 6.95 9.43
CA SER A 128 16.78 6.29 10.60
C SER A 128 15.25 6.32 10.55
N ASP A 129 14.60 5.46 11.34
CA ASP A 129 13.13 5.46 11.44
C ASP A 129 12.59 6.79 11.98
N GLU A 130 13.32 7.47 12.87
CA GLU A 130 12.96 8.81 13.35
C GLU A 130 12.95 9.84 12.21
N GLU A 131 13.93 9.78 11.31
CA GLU A 131 14.03 10.68 10.16
C GLU A 131 12.93 10.41 9.12
N ILE A 132 12.62 9.13 8.85
CA ILE A 132 11.52 8.74 7.97
C ILE A 132 10.17 9.13 8.58
N ASN A 133 9.99 8.98 9.89
CA ASN A 133 8.77 9.41 10.57
C ASN A 133 8.62 10.94 10.58
N ALA A 134 9.73 11.68 10.65
CA ALA A 134 9.71 13.14 10.52
C ALA A 134 9.17 13.59 9.15
N PHE A 135 9.47 12.86 8.07
CA PHE A 135 8.88 13.10 6.76
C PHE A 135 7.35 12.97 6.76
N LEU A 136 6.80 11.94 7.40
CA LEU A 136 5.34 11.75 7.46
C LEU A 136 4.64 12.80 8.33
N HIS A 137 5.34 13.36 9.31
CA HIS A 137 4.81 14.38 10.22
C HIS A 137 4.91 15.80 9.65
N ASP A 138 6.07 16.17 9.09
CA ASP A 138 6.32 17.47 8.47
C ASP A 138 7.09 17.30 7.15
N PRO A 139 6.37 16.92 6.07
CA PRO A 139 7.00 16.66 4.77
C PRO A 139 7.64 17.92 4.20
N GLY A 140 7.11 19.10 4.51
CA GLY A 140 7.64 20.37 4.02
C GLY A 140 9.01 20.69 4.61
N ALA A 141 9.16 20.57 5.93
CA ALA A 141 10.45 20.75 6.58
C ALA A 141 11.45 19.67 6.15
N PHE A 142 10.99 18.44 5.94
CA PHE A 142 11.84 17.35 5.49
C PHE A 142 12.42 17.61 4.09
N VAL A 143 11.58 17.87 3.09
CA VAL A 143 12.04 18.06 1.70
C VAL A 143 12.87 19.33 1.52
N ALA A 144 12.68 20.35 2.36
CA ALA A 144 13.51 21.55 2.35
C ALA A 144 15.01 21.26 2.63
N ASN A 145 15.31 20.12 3.25
CA ASN A 145 16.68 19.69 3.56
C ASN A 145 17.24 18.67 2.55
N ILE A 146 16.45 18.22 1.57
CA ILE A 146 16.91 17.31 0.53
C ILE A 146 17.46 18.15 -0.63
N ARG A 147 18.77 18.03 -0.87
CA ARG A 147 19.48 18.75 -1.95
C ARG A 147 18.87 18.50 -3.33
N ASP A 148 18.39 17.29 -3.54
CA ASP A 148 17.91 16.78 -4.83
C ASP A 148 16.39 16.92 -5.01
N TYR A 149 15.69 17.58 -4.07
CA TYR A 149 14.26 17.90 -4.19
C TYR A 149 14.04 19.11 -5.10
N HIS A 150 13.06 19.01 -6.02
CA HIS A 150 12.63 20.11 -6.88
C HIS A 150 11.14 20.40 -6.69
N ASN A 151 10.82 21.64 -6.31
CA ASN A 151 9.46 22.09 -6.01
C ASN A 151 8.56 22.28 -7.26
N HIS A 152 9.10 22.13 -8.46
CA HIS A 152 8.37 22.20 -9.73
C HIS A 152 8.38 20.85 -10.47
N ARG A 153 8.59 19.75 -9.74
CA ARG A 153 8.57 18.37 -10.25
C ARG A 153 7.70 17.52 -9.34
N ILE A 154 7.34 16.33 -9.82
CA ILE A 154 6.75 15.31 -8.97
C ILE A 154 7.88 14.51 -8.34
N ASN A 155 7.89 14.46 -7.01
CA ASN A 155 8.86 13.73 -6.20
C ASN A 155 8.14 12.54 -5.56
N VAL A 156 8.58 11.33 -5.88
CA VAL A 156 7.99 10.08 -5.40
C VAL A 156 8.84 9.55 -4.25
N PHE A 157 8.26 9.33 -3.07
CA PHE A 157 8.93 8.71 -1.93
C PHE A 157 8.38 7.30 -1.71
N LEU A 158 9.28 6.32 -1.60
CA LEU A 158 8.92 4.91 -1.42
C LEU A 158 9.31 4.45 -0.02
N LYS A 159 8.37 3.77 0.65
CA LYS A 159 8.50 3.25 2.01
C LYS A 159 7.89 1.85 2.09
N GLU A 160 8.29 1.02 3.06
CA GLU A 160 7.70 -0.33 3.20
C GLU A 160 6.21 -0.31 3.52
N THR A 161 5.81 0.48 4.52
CA THR A 161 4.42 0.61 4.98
C THR A 161 4.07 2.05 5.37
N LEU A 162 2.80 2.43 5.22
CA LEU A 162 2.27 3.73 5.61
C LEU A 162 1.12 3.60 6.62
N MET A 163 1.33 2.81 7.68
CA MET A 163 0.37 2.67 8.80
C MET A 163 -1.08 2.33 8.36
N GLY A 164 -1.23 1.50 7.33
CA GLY A 164 -2.54 1.12 6.78
C GLY A 164 -3.07 2.05 5.69
N LEU A 165 -2.22 2.91 5.13
CA LEU A 165 -2.47 3.60 3.86
C LEU A 165 -1.64 2.96 2.75
N ASN A 166 -2.15 3.01 1.52
CA ASN A 166 -1.41 2.56 0.35
C ASN A 166 -0.49 3.65 -0.20
N GLY A 167 -0.97 4.89 -0.18
CA GLY A 167 -0.27 6.07 -0.68
C GLY A 167 -0.81 7.37 -0.10
N ILE A 168 -0.06 8.45 -0.26
CA ILE A 168 -0.41 9.81 0.19
C ILE A 168 0.14 10.82 -0.82
N ALA A 169 -0.69 11.76 -1.28
CA ALA A 169 -0.27 12.92 -2.04
C ALA A 169 -0.20 14.19 -1.17
N PHE A 170 0.98 14.80 -1.08
CA PHE A 170 1.17 16.13 -0.51
C PHE A 170 1.16 17.18 -1.65
N VAL A 171 -0.04 17.47 -2.15
CA VAL A 171 -0.28 18.25 -3.38
C VAL A 171 0.50 19.57 -3.44
N GLY A 172 0.54 20.34 -2.34
CA GLY A 172 1.26 21.64 -2.29
C GLY A 172 2.78 21.55 -2.40
N LEU A 173 3.35 20.34 -2.28
CA LEU A 173 4.79 20.07 -2.39
C LEU A 173 5.13 19.31 -3.69
N GLY A 174 4.13 18.88 -4.47
CA GLY A 174 4.37 17.96 -5.60
C GLY A 174 5.00 16.64 -5.14
N VAL A 175 4.72 16.21 -3.91
CA VAL A 175 5.26 14.99 -3.32
C VAL A 175 4.17 13.93 -3.28
N VAL A 176 4.51 12.72 -3.70
CA VAL A 176 3.66 11.53 -3.51
C VAL A 176 4.47 10.47 -2.77
N THR A 177 3.81 9.74 -1.88
CA THR A 177 4.43 8.64 -1.15
C THR A 177 3.64 7.37 -1.38
N VAL A 178 4.31 6.26 -1.66
CA VAL A 178 3.66 4.95 -1.92
C VAL A 178 4.34 3.85 -1.11
N ALA A 179 3.52 3.01 -0.48
CA ALA A 179 3.98 1.85 0.29
C ALA A 179 4.44 0.71 -0.64
N ASP A 180 5.34 -0.16 -0.15
CA ASP A 180 5.66 -1.44 -0.79
C ASP A 180 4.50 -2.41 -0.68
N LEU A 181 3.90 -2.45 0.51
CA LEU A 181 2.77 -3.30 0.83
C LEU A 181 1.49 -2.49 0.70
N THR A 182 0.62 -2.90 -0.20
CA THR A 182 -0.61 -2.18 -0.56
C THR A 182 -1.77 -3.16 -0.70
N THR A 183 -3.02 -2.68 -0.60
CA THR A 183 -4.23 -3.50 -0.81
C THR A 183 -4.73 -3.54 -2.25
N SER A 184 -4.07 -2.80 -3.14
CA SER A 184 -4.31 -2.69 -4.58
C SER A 184 -2.96 -2.76 -5.28
N TYR A 185 -2.92 -2.80 -6.62
CA TYR A 185 -1.66 -2.65 -7.33
C TYR A 185 -0.94 -1.33 -6.99
N ASP A 186 0.36 -1.41 -6.73
CA ASP A 186 1.15 -0.26 -6.28
C ASP A 186 1.32 0.81 -7.36
N PHE A 187 1.43 0.41 -8.63
CA PHE A 187 1.42 1.31 -9.77
C PHE A 187 0.08 2.03 -9.95
N ARG A 188 -1.04 1.40 -9.58
CA ARG A 188 -2.36 2.04 -9.54
C ARG A 188 -2.42 3.08 -8.44
N VAL A 189 -1.88 2.75 -7.27
CA VAL A 189 -1.78 3.67 -6.13
C VAL A 189 -0.94 4.87 -6.52
N LEU A 190 0.25 4.67 -7.10
CA LEU A 190 1.07 5.77 -7.59
C LEU A 190 0.34 6.63 -8.62
N ALA A 191 -0.37 6.01 -9.58
CA ALA A 191 -1.15 6.74 -10.57
C ALA A 191 -2.26 7.59 -9.91
N HIS A 192 -2.93 7.05 -8.89
CA HIS A 192 -3.95 7.76 -8.12
C HIS A 192 -3.39 8.97 -7.36
N GLU A 193 -2.26 8.78 -6.65
CA GLU A 193 -1.62 9.87 -5.91
C GLU A 193 -1.10 10.98 -6.84
N ILE A 194 -0.56 10.61 -8.01
CA ILE A 194 -0.20 11.58 -9.06
C ILE A 194 -1.45 12.32 -9.56
N GLY A 195 -2.59 11.64 -9.66
CA GLY A 195 -3.87 12.26 -9.99
C GLY A 195 -4.23 13.41 -9.03
N HIS A 196 -3.99 13.24 -7.74
CA HIS A 196 -4.16 14.33 -6.76
C HIS A 196 -3.21 15.50 -6.99
N VAL A 197 -1.95 15.24 -7.35
CA VAL A 197 -1.00 16.31 -7.72
C VAL A 197 -1.47 17.07 -8.97
N PHE A 198 -2.13 16.39 -9.89
CA PHE A 198 -2.80 17.01 -11.05
C PHE A 198 -4.10 17.76 -10.71
N GLY A 199 -4.51 17.77 -9.44
CA GLY A 199 -5.71 18.44 -8.95
C GLY A 199 -6.99 17.61 -9.09
N LEU A 200 -6.88 16.31 -9.37
CA LEU A 200 -8.04 15.42 -9.45
C LEU A 200 -8.52 15.04 -8.04
N GLY A 201 -9.82 15.16 -7.79
CA GLY A 201 -10.45 14.73 -6.55
C GLY A 201 -10.99 13.30 -6.62
N HIS A 202 -11.33 12.72 -5.47
CA HIS A 202 -11.99 11.43 -5.44
C HIS A 202 -13.35 11.46 -6.14
N VAL A 203 -13.70 10.35 -6.80
CA VAL A 203 -15.05 10.12 -7.34
C VAL A 203 -15.78 9.05 -6.52
N PRO A 204 -17.08 9.24 -6.21
CA PRO A 204 -17.83 8.25 -5.44
C PRO A 204 -18.36 7.13 -6.33
N ASN A 205 -18.34 5.90 -5.81
CA ASN A 205 -19.14 4.76 -6.27
C ASN A 205 -18.92 4.33 -7.74
N ASP A 206 -17.68 4.43 -8.25
CA ASP A 206 -17.34 3.88 -9.57
C ASP A 206 -16.01 3.14 -9.50
N GLU A 207 -16.08 1.83 -9.22
CA GLU A 207 -14.90 0.97 -9.04
C GLU A 207 -14.02 0.86 -10.29
N GLY A 208 -14.53 1.25 -11.47
CA GLY A 208 -13.76 1.26 -12.71
C GLY A 208 -12.83 2.47 -12.86
N ARG A 209 -12.94 3.48 -11.98
CA ARG A 209 -12.26 4.78 -12.09
C ARG A 209 -10.94 4.83 -11.35
N LEU A 210 -9.95 5.50 -11.96
CA LEU A 210 -8.67 5.74 -11.30
C LEU A 210 -8.84 6.53 -10.00
N MET A 211 -9.70 7.54 -9.97
CA MET A 211 -9.89 8.39 -8.80
C MET A 211 -10.92 7.87 -7.78
N SER A 212 -11.43 6.64 -7.94
CA SER A 212 -12.32 6.05 -6.92
C SER A 212 -11.49 5.54 -5.74
N GLN A 213 -11.88 5.90 -4.52
CA GLN A 213 -11.14 5.52 -3.31
C GLN A 213 -11.28 4.02 -3.04
N GLY A 214 -10.17 3.32 -2.82
CA GLY A 214 -10.15 1.90 -2.45
C GLY A 214 -10.58 0.92 -3.55
N ALA A 215 -10.63 1.37 -4.81
CA ALA A 215 -10.97 0.54 -5.96
C ALA A 215 -9.74 0.20 -6.82
N ASP A 216 -9.87 -0.80 -7.69
CA ASP A 216 -8.79 -1.27 -8.58
C ASP A 216 -8.89 -0.71 -10.01
N GLY A 217 -9.83 0.21 -10.25
CA GLY A 217 -10.05 0.81 -11.56
C GLY A 217 -8.93 1.74 -12.05
N PHE A 218 -8.86 1.91 -13.37
CA PHE A 218 -7.82 2.69 -14.07
C PHE A 218 -8.39 3.76 -15.01
N ASN A 219 -9.71 3.81 -15.21
CA ASN A 219 -10.32 4.68 -16.21
C ASN A 219 -10.29 6.14 -15.78
N LEU A 220 -9.93 7.01 -16.73
CA LEU A 220 -10.09 8.45 -16.60
C LEU A 220 -11.22 8.97 -17.50
N THR A 221 -11.97 9.95 -17.03
CA THR A 221 -12.85 10.77 -17.88
C THR A 221 -12.05 11.69 -18.78
N LEU A 222 -12.69 12.16 -19.85
CA LEU A 222 -12.13 13.21 -20.68
C LEU A 222 -11.83 14.48 -19.88
N GLU A 223 -12.69 14.87 -18.93
CA GLU A 223 -12.44 16.03 -18.07
C GLU A 223 -11.18 15.89 -17.22
N GLU A 224 -11.00 14.73 -16.57
CA GLU A 224 -9.79 14.43 -15.78
C GLU A 224 -8.54 14.41 -16.65
N ILE A 225 -8.63 13.83 -17.85
CA ILE A 225 -7.55 13.78 -18.83
C ILE A 225 -7.12 15.19 -19.23
N VAL A 226 -8.07 16.06 -19.62
CA VAL A 226 -7.78 17.44 -20.02
C VAL A 226 -7.16 18.23 -18.87
N GLN A 227 -7.70 18.08 -17.65
CA GLN A 227 -7.17 18.75 -16.47
C GLN A 227 -5.74 18.29 -16.16
N ALA A 228 -5.50 16.97 -16.11
CA ALA A 228 -4.18 16.41 -15.85
C ALA A 228 -3.15 16.93 -16.86
N ARG A 229 -3.50 16.89 -18.14
CA ARG A 229 -2.65 17.36 -19.22
C ARG A 229 -2.33 18.85 -19.11
N GLN A 230 -3.31 19.69 -18.77
CA GLN A 230 -3.07 21.11 -18.57
C GLN A 230 -2.11 21.36 -17.41
N THR A 231 -2.23 20.61 -16.31
CA THR A 231 -1.31 20.70 -15.18
C THR A 231 0.12 20.32 -15.57
N VAL A 232 0.30 19.24 -16.32
CA VAL A 232 1.63 18.83 -16.84
C VAL A 232 2.24 19.92 -17.71
N LEU A 233 1.48 20.49 -18.65
CA LEU A 233 1.96 21.58 -19.51
C LEU A 233 2.38 22.81 -18.70
N ASN A 234 1.67 23.12 -17.61
CA ASN A 234 2.06 24.20 -16.71
C ASN A 234 3.38 23.91 -15.98
N PHE A 235 3.59 22.69 -15.50
CA PHE A 235 4.88 22.29 -14.90
C PHE A 235 6.03 22.44 -15.91
N MET A 236 5.82 21.98 -17.14
CA MET A 236 6.84 22.07 -18.20
C MET A 236 7.12 23.52 -18.61
N HIS A 237 6.13 24.40 -18.59
CA HIS A 237 6.34 25.82 -18.88
C HIS A 237 7.18 26.51 -17.80
N ILE A 238 6.95 26.20 -16.52
CA ILE A 238 7.72 26.78 -15.41
C ILE A 238 9.20 26.37 -15.49
N GLN A 239 9.49 25.15 -15.95
CA GLN A 239 10.86 24.62 -16.04
C GLN A 239 11.70 25.24 -17.16
N ASN A 240 11.05 25.86 -18.15
CA ASN A 240 11.72 26.47 -19.31
C ASN A 240 11.94 27.99 -19.16
N ASN A 241 11.52 28.59 -18.05
CA ASN A 241 11.68 30.01 -17.71
C ASN A 241 12.58 30.18 -16.49
#